data_AF-A0A7C4T7H9-F1
#
_entry.id   AF-A0A7C4T7H9-F1
#
_cell.length_a   1.000
_cell.length_b   1.000
_cell.length_c   1.000
_cell.angle_alpha   90.00
_cell.angle_beta   90.00
_cell.angle_gamma   90.00
#
_symmetry.space_group_name_H-M   'P 1'
#
loop_
_entity.id
_entity.type
_entity.pdbx_description
1 polymer ?
#
loop_
_entity_poly.entity_id
_entity_poly.type
_entity_poly.pdbx_seq_one_letter_code
_entity_poly.pdbx_strand_id
1 'polypeptide(L)'
;MRRVLDSSALLTGRQFSGEQFTTPAVLRELRRHGMTPQLEAILATQVRIASPSREAQSRVRTASESTGDAHRLSPTDLELLALAADLDATLVTDDYSIQNVARVLSIPFEVVMAPGIAEQWRWSYRCTGCRKTWPEWHDECPTCGAPLRTARPRRQPR
;
A
#
# COMPACT_ATOMS: atom_id res chain seq x y z
N MET A 1 8.95 -16.83 12.56
CA MET A 1 8.92 -15.43 12.07
C MET A 1 7.48 -14.97 12.11
N ARG A 2 7.22 -13.80 12.70
CA ARG A 2 5.88 -13.22 12.81
C ARG A 2 5.75 -12.09 11.79
N ARG A 3 4.56 -11.97 11.19
CA ARG A 3 4.24 -10.93 10.22
C ARG A 3 2.95 -10.23 10.59
N VAL A 4 2.92 -8.92 10.44
CA VAL A 4 1.70 -8.12 10.54
C VAL A 4 1.31 -7.68 9.14
N LEU A 5 0.12 -8.04 8.71
CA LEU A 5 -0.40 -7.81 7.38
C LEU A 5 -1.31 -6.58 7.37
N ASP A 6 -0.94 -5.61 6.56
CA ASP A 6 -1.79 -4.47 6.20
C ASP A 6 -2.91 -4.90 5.22
N SER A 7 -3.92 -4.07 5.05
CA SER A 7 -5.00 -4.21 4.06
C SER A 7 -4.43 -4.48 2.66
N SER A 8 -3.39 -3.74 2.27
CA SER A 8 -2.70 -3.93 0.98
C SER A 8 -2.17 -5.36 0.81
N ALA A 9 -1.50 -5.91 1.84
CA ALA A 9 -0.99 -7.27 1.84
C ALA A 9 -2.10 -8.31 1.73
N LEU A 10 -3.19 -8.15 2.48
CA LEU A 10 -4.33 -9.08 2.49
C LEU A 10 -5.08 -9.11 1.16
N LEU A 11 -5.25 -7.94 0.52
CA LEU A 11 -5.98 -7.83 -0.76
C LEU A 11 -5.25 -8.49 -1.93
N THR A 12 -3.93 -8.70 -1.83
CA THR A 12 -3.18 -9.40 -2.89
C THR A 12 -3.43 -10.90 -2.93
N GLY A 13 -3.95 -11.50 -1.85
CA GLY A 13 -4.11 -12.96 -1.73
C GLY A 13 -2.79 -13.73 -1.72
N ARG A 14 -1.66 -13.04 -1.56
CA ARG A 14 -0.34 -13.65 -1.48
C ARG A 14 -0.20 -14.44 -0.17
N GLN A 15 0.44 -15.59 -0.27
CA GLN A 15 0.75 -16.43 0.87
C GLN A 15 2.06 -15.98 1.52
N PHE A 16 2.01 -15.71 2.82
CA PHE A 16 3.17 -15.35 3.63
C PHE A 16 3.57 -16.52 4.53
N SER A 17 4.87 -16.72 4.74
CA SER A 17 5.35 -17.76 5.66
C SER A 17 5.26 -17.30 7.12
N GLY A 18 5.20 -18.25 8.06
CA GLY A 18 5.20 -17.96 9.49
C GLY A 18 3.84 -17.56 10.06
N GLU A 19 3.85 -17.02 11.28
CA GLU A 19 2.64 -16.58 11.97
C GLU A 19 2.19 -15.22 11.41
N GLN A 20 0.97 -15.16 10.89
CA GLN A 20 0.41 -13.95 10.30
C GLN A 20 -0.59 -13.32 11.26
N PHE A 21 -0.50 -12.02 11.41
CA PHE A 21 -1.36 -11.22 12.27
C PHE A 21 -1.94 -10.04 11.50
N THR A 22 -3.10 -9.57 11.91
CA THR A 22 -3.65 -8.29 11.46
C THR A 22 -4.44 -7.65 12.60
N THR A 23 -4.79 -6.38 12.45
CA THR A 23 -5.52 -5.63 13.48
C THR A 23 -7.04 -5.72 13.26
N PRO A 24 -7.85 -5.60 14.33
CA PRO A 24 -9.28 -5.39 14.20
C PRO A 24 -9.65 -4.17 13.34
N ALA A 25 -8.83 -3.11 13.32
CA ALA A 25 -9.06 -1.96 12.45
C ALA A 25 -9.01 -2.33 10.97
N VAL A 26 -7.97 -3.04 10.53
CA VAL A 26 -7.88 -3.53 9.15
C VAL A 26 -9.09 -4.39 8.79
N LEU A 27 -9.51 -5.30 9.69
CA LEU A 27 -10.69 -6.11 9.45
C LEU A 27 -11.98 -5.28 9.28
N ARG A 28 -12.16 -4.24 10.10
CA ARG A 28 -13.32 -3.33 9.98
C ARG A 28 -13.30 -2.58 8.65
N GLU A 29 -12.13 -2.16 8.20
CA GLU A 29 -11.94 -1.47 6.94
C GLU A 29 -12.27 -2.38 5.75
N LEU A 30 -11.67 -3.58 5.72
CA LEU A 30 -11.94 -4.58 4.68
C LEU A 30 -13.43 -4.95 4.59
N ARG A 31 -14.11 -5.10 5.74
CA ARG A 31 -15.56 -5.34 5.80
C ARG A 31 -16.40 -4.22 5.19
N ARG A 32 -15.97 -2.96 5.34
CA ARG A 32 -16.69 -1.79 4.77
C ARG A 32 -16.56 -1.74 3.25
N HIS A 33 -15.41 -2.12 2.71
CA HIS A 33 -15.15 -2.11 1.28
C HIS A 33 -15.64 -3.37 0.55
N GLY A 34 -16.06 -4.39 1.31
CA GLY A 34 -16.50 -5.67 0.79
C GLY A 34 -15.34 -6.66 0.71
N MET A 35 -15.53 -7.85 1.27
CA MET A 35 -14.55 -8.92 1.25
C MET A 35 -14.96 -9.97 0.23
N THR A 36 -13.98 -10.55 -0.46
CA THR A 36 -14.21 -11.72 -1.31
C THR A 36 -14.28 -12.98 -0.43
N PRO A 37 -15.01 -14.03 -0.85
CA PRO A 37 -15.03 -15.31 -0.13
C PRO A 37 -13.63 -15.90 0.10
N GLN A 38 -12.70 -15.64 -0.82
CA GLN A 38 -11.30 -16.04 -0.69
C GLN A 38 -10.60 -15.31 0.45
N LEU A 39 -10.78 -13.99 0.55
CA LEU A 39 -10.19 -13.19 1.63
C LEU A 39 -10.78 -13.60 2.99
N GLU A 40 -12.08 -13.87 3.06
CA GLU A 40 -12.72 -14.39 4.28
C GLU A 40 -12.13 -15.73 4.72
N ALA A 41 -11.90 -16.65 3.78
CA ALA A 41 -11.28 -17.94 4.07
C ALA A 41 -9.84 -17.79 4.59
N ILE A 42 -9.04 -16.88 4.00
CA ILE A 42 -7.67 -16.57 4.46
C ILE A 42 -7.70 -16.03 5.88
N LEU A 43 -8.57 -15.05 6.16
CA LEU A 43 -8.71 -14.45 7.48
C LEU A 43 -9.17 -15.46 8.53
N ALA A 44 -9.99 -16.43 8.17
CA ALA A 44 -10.50 -17.45 9.08
C ALA A 44 -9.48 -18.56 9.39
N THR A 45 -8.52 -18.82 8.51
CA THR A 45 -7.65 -20.00 8.60
C THR A 45 -6.16 -19.70 8.76
N GLN A 46 -5.68 -18.55 8.28
CA GLN A 46 -4.26 -18.24 8.17
C GLN A 46 -3.82 -17.02 8.99
N VAL A 47 -4.74 -16.09 9.27
CA VAL A 47 -4.42 -14.80 9.91
C VAL A 47 -5.03 -14.70 11.30
N ARG A 48 -4.21 -14.35 12.29
CA ARG A 48 -4.64 -14.11 13.67
C ARG A 48 -4.97 -12.65 13.88
N ILE A 49 -6.17 -12.36 14.35
CA ILE A 49 -6.56 -10.99 14.70
C ILE A 49 -6.06 -10.68 16.11
N ALA A 50 -5.26 -9.63 16.26
CA ALA A 50 -4.70 -9.20 17.54
C ALA A 50 -4.70 -7.68 17.67
N SER A 51 -4.81 -7.17 18.90
CA SER A 51 -4.73 -5.74 19.19
C SER A 51 -3.42 -5.43 19.92
N PRO A 52 -2.78 -4.29 19.63
CA PRO A 52 -1.54 -3.90 20.28
C PRO A 52 -1.74 -3.44 21.73
N SER A 53 -0.70 -3.61 22.55
CA SER A 53 -0.64 -3.00 23.88
C SER A 53 -0.75 -1.47 23.84
N ARG A 54 -1.24 -0.88 24.94
CA ARG A 54 -1.33 0.59 25.08
C ARG A 54 0.06 1.25 25.04
N GLU A 55 1.07 0.55 25.54
CA GLU A 55 2.45 1.02 25.54
C GLU A 55 2.98 1.14 24.10
N ALA A 56 2.79 0.11 23.27
CA ALA A 56 3.16 0.13 21.87
C ALA A 56 2.44 1.25 21.10
N GLN A 57 1.13 1.43 21.35
CA GLN A 57 0.35 2.52 20.74
C GLN A 57 0.88 3.91 21.12
N SER A 58 1.26 4.10 22.39
CA SER A 58 1.86 5.36 22.85
C SER A 58 3.20 5.61 22.16
N ARG A 59 4.05 4.58 22.07
CA ARG A 59 5.38 4.68 21.47
C ARG A 59 5.32 5.04 19.99
N VAL A 60 4.39 4.42 19.25
CA VAL A 60 4.16 4.71 17.83
C VAL A 60 3.66 6.13 17.62
N ARG A 61 2.74 6.61 18.48
CA ARG A 61 2.23 7.99 18.39
C ARG A 61 3.34 9.02 18.56
N THR A 62 4.22 8.83 19.54
CA THR A 62 5.38 9.73 19.71
C THR A 62 6.31 9.68 18.50
N ALA A 63 6.54 8.48 17.93
CA ALA A 63 7.39 8.34 16.74
C ALA A 63 6.77 8.97 15.49
N SER A 64 5.45 8.85 15.28
CA SER A 64 4.77 9.47 14.14
C SER A 64 4.75 11.00 14.23
N GLU A 65 4.69 11.55 15.43
CA GLU A 65 4.84 13.00 15.66
C GLU A 65 6.26 13.46 15.34
N SER A 66 7.29 12.70 15.75
CA SER A 66 8.69 13.05 15.51
C SER A 66 9.10 13.01 14.03
N THR A 67 8.47 12.16 13.23
CA THR A 67 8.70 12.03 11.77
C THR A 67 7.91 13.06 10.96
N GLY A 68 6.92 13.71 11.58
CA GLY A 68 5.97 14.58 10.90
C GLY A 68 4.89 13.83 10.12
N ASP A 69 4.88 12.49 10.11
CA ASP A 69 3.91 11.68 9.36
C ASP A 69 2.58 11.48 10.08
N ALA A 70 2.45 11.92 11.34
CA ALA A 70 1.23 11.76 12.15
C ALA A 70 -0.06 12.23 11.45
N HIS A 71 0.02 13.25 10.60
CA HIS A 71 -1.13 13.78 9.86
C HIS A 71 -1.51 12.96 8.61
N ARG A 72 -0.62 12.09 8.14
CA ARG A 72 -0.84 11.21 6.96
C ARG A 72 -1.28 9.81 7.37
N LEU A 73 -0.95 9.39 8.59
CA LEU A 73 -1.31 8.08 9.12
C LEU A 73 -2.74 8.07 9.63
N SER A 74 -3.51 7.08 9.18
CA SER A 74 -4.83 6.77 9.71
C SER A 74 -4.74 6.10 11.09
N PRO A 75 -5.84 6.04 11.85
CA PRO A 75 -5.90 5.24 13.07
C PRO A 75 -5.57 3.76 12.84
N THR A 76 -5.91 3.22 11.67
CA THR A 76 -5.58 1.83 11.29
C THR A 76 -4.06 1.64 11.18
N ASP A 77 -3.37 2.61 10.56
CA ASP A 77 -1.91 2.54 10.34
C ASP A 77 -1.15 2.58 11.66
N LEU A 78 -1.59 3.45 12.59
CA LEU A 78 -1.02 3.52 13.94
C LEU A 78 -1.24 2.21 14.72
N GLU A 79 -2.40 1.57 14.57
CA GLU A 79 -2.69 0.27 15.20
C GLU A 79 -1.80 -0.84 14.61
N LEU A 80 -1.57 -0.84 13.29
CA LEU A 80 -0.70 -1.80 12.61
C LEU A 80 0.76 -1.67 13.04
N LEU A 81 1.29 -0.45 13.03
CA LEU A 81 2.65 -0.15 13.50
C LEU A 81 2.83 -0.57 14.97
N ALA A 82 1.82 -0.31 15.81
CA ALA A 82 1.87 -0.68 17.21
C ALA A 82 1.85 -2.20 17.37
N LEU A 83 1.05 -2.92 16.60
CA LEU A 83 1.00 -4.38 16.67
C LEU A 83 2.32 -5.02 16.22
N ALA A 84 2.92 -4.49 15.15
CA ALA A 84 4.22 -4.96 14.67
C ALA A 84 5.32 -4.74 15.73
N ALA A 85 5.31 -3.58 16.37
CA ALA A 85 6.23 -3.23 17.45
C ALA A 85 6.08 -4.11 18.70
N ASP A 86 4.84 -4.49 19.05
CA ASP A 86 4.50 -5.26 20.25
C ASP A 86 4.84 -6.75 20.08
N LEU A 87 4.69 -7.28 18.86
CA LEU A 87 4.94 -8.68 18.54
C LEU A 87 6.35 -9.00 18.07
N ASP A 88 7.20 -7.98 17.93
CA ASP A 88 8.51 -8.05 17.26
C ASP A 88 8.38 -8.71 15.87
N ALA A 89 7.42 -8.20 15.08
CA ALA A 89 6.99 -8.78 13.82
C ALA A 89 7.41 -7.93 12.62
N THR A 90 7.57 -8.57 11.47
CA THR A 90 7.80 -7.87 10.21
C THR A 90 6.48 -7.31 9.67
N LEU A 91 6.42 -6.00 9.44
CA LEU A 91 5.26 -5.34 8.87
C LEU A 91 5.25 -5.50 7.35
N VAL A 92 4.14 -5.99 6.80
CA VAL A 92 3.97 -6.16 5.36
C VAL A 92 3.10 -5.02 4.83
N THR A 93 3.70 -4.06 4.14
CA THR A 93 2.98 -2.87 3.64
C THR A 93 3.71 -2.22 2.46
N ASP A 94 2.94 -1.65 1.54
CA ASP A 94 3.44 -0.83 0.43
C ASP A 94 3.32 0.70 0.70
N ASP A 95 2.81 1.12 1.87
CA ASP A 95 2.66 2.54 2.20
C ASP A 95 3.96 3.17 2.72
N TYR A 96 4.46 4.19 2.01
CA TYR A 96 5.70 4.89 2.38
C TYR A 96 5.65 5.61 3.73
N SER A 97 4.50 6.14 4.14
CA SER A 97 4.32 6.81 5.43
C SER A 97 4.46 5.82 6.58
N ILE A 98 3.86 4.62 6.42
CA ILE A 98 3.98 3.53 7.37
C ILE A 98 5.44 3.06 7.45
N GLN A 99 6.09 2.86 6.31
CA GLN A 99 7.50 2.45 6.24
C GLN A 99 8.44 3.45 6.91
N ASN A 100 8.18 4.76 6.80
CA ASN A 100 9.01 5.79 7.42
C ASN A 100 8.97 5.70 8.95
N VAL A 101 7.77 5.58 9.53
CA VAL A 101 7.63 5.39 10.98
C VAL A 101 8.18 4.05 11.45
N ALA A 102 7.99 2.99 10.66
CA ALA A 102 8.57 1.68 10.94
C ALA A 102 10.11 1.75 11.04
N ARG A 103 10.78 2.51 10.16
CA ARG A 103 12.24 2.72 10.21
C ARG A 103 12.68 3.40 11.51
N VAL A 104 11.99 4.45 11.94
CA VAL A 104 12.32 5.16 13.19
C VAL A 104 12.14 4.24 14.40
N LEU A 105 11.11 3.40 14.39
CA LEU A 105 10.83 2.43 15.44
C LEU A 105 11.68 1.15 15.34
N SER A 106 12.58 1.05 14.36
CA SER A 106 13.36 -0.17 14.06
C SER A 106 12.51 -1.42 13.83
N ILE A 107 11.29 -1.25 13.32
CA ILE A 107 10.39 -2.34 12.96
C ILE A 107 10.80 -2.83 11.57
N PRO A 108 11.13 -4.12 11.40
CA PRO A 108 11.41 -4.66 10.07
C PRO A 108 10.13 -4.61 9.22
N PHE A 109 10.26 -4.26 7.94
CA PHE A 109 9.13 -4.29 7.02
C PHE A 109 9.51 -4.94 5.68
N GLU A 110 8.53 -5.55 5.04
CA GLU A 110 8.62 -6.11 3.70
C GLU A 110 7.52 -5.50 2.82
N VAL A 111 7.87 -5.20 1.57
CA VAL A 111 6.90 -4.75 0.56
C VAL A 111 6.14 -5.95 0.01
N VAL A 112 4.85 -5.76 -0.27
CA VAL A 112 3.99 -6.81 -0.83
C VAL A 112 4.44 -7.12 -2.26
N MET A 113 4.89 -6.09 -2.98
CA MET A 113 5.36 -6.17 -4.36
C MET A 113 6.90 -6.21 -4.44
N ALA A 114 7.48 -7.34 -4.85
CA ALA A 114 8.79 -7.36 -5.50
C ALA A 114 8.87 -8.50 -6.53
N PRO A 115 9.34 -8.27 -7.78
CA PRO A 115 10.05 -7.09 -8.26
C PRO A 115 9.09 -5.95 -8.63
N GLY A 116 9.59 -4.72 -8.59
CA GLY A 116 8.89 -3.55 -9.12
C GLY A 116 8.46 -3.74 -10.58
N ILE A 117 7.74 -2.75 -11.12
CA ILE A 117 7.26 -2.73 -12.51
C ILE A 117 8.27 -3.42 -13.46
N ALA A 118 7.96 -4.64 -13.89
CA ALA A 118 8.74 -5.37 -14.89
C ALA A 118 8.58 -4.76 -16.30
N GLU A 119 7.70 -3.75 -16.42
CA GLU A 119 7.14 -3.27 -17.67
C GLU A 119 7.08 -1.74 -17.69
N GLN A 120 8.02 -1.08 -18.35
CA GLN A 120 7.93 0.36 -18.55
C GLN A 120 6.77 0.67 -19.51
N TRP A 121 5.66 1.19 -18.97
CA TRP A 121 4.58 1.73 -19.77
C TRP A 121 4.89 3.18 -20.12
N ARG A 122 5.11 3.47 -21.41
CA ARG A 122 5.10 4.86 -21.88
C ARG A 122 3.68 5.27 -22.18
N TRP A 123 3.17 6.17 -21.34
CA TRP A 123 1.96 6.90 -21.64
C TRP A 123 2.18 7.72 -22.92
N SER A 124 1.16 7.77 -23.75
CA SER A 124 1.16 8.63 -24.93
C SER A 124 -0.16 9.34 -24.99
N TYR A 125 -0.16 10.55 -25.53
CA TYR A 125 -1.30 11.45 -25.48
C TYR A 125 -1.75 11.79 -26.88
N ARG A 126 -2.97 11.41 -27.23
CA ARG A 126 -3.54 11.63 -28.54
C ARG A 126 -4.41 12.88 -28.52
N CYS A 127 -4.16 13.77 -29.48
CA CYS A 127 -4.98 14.95 -29.70
C CYS A 127 -6.38 14.56 -30.21
N THR A 128 -7.42 15.19 -29.65
CA THR A 128 -8.82 14.99 -30.09
C THR A 128 -9.12 15.60 -31.46
N GLY A 129 -8.38 16.63 -31.88
CA GLY A 129 -8.53 17.28 -33.17
C GLY A 129 -7.70 16.61 -34.27
N CYS A 130 -6.39 16.87 -34.30
CA CYS A 130 -5.51 16.39 -35.38
C CYS A 130 -5.09 14.92 -35.27
N ARG A 131 -5.49 14.20 -34.20
CA ARG A 131 -5.16 12.79 -33.93
C ARG A 131 -3.66 12.46 -33.80
N LYS A 132 -2.76 13.45 -33.81
CA LYS A 132 -1.34 13.24 -33.49
C LYS A 132 -1.18 12.74 -32.06
N THR A 133 -0.17 11.91 -31.86
CA THR A 133 0.15 11.30 -30.56
C THR A 133 1.50 11.83 -30.07
N TRP A 134 1.55 12.24 -28.81
CA TRP A 134 2.71 12.82 -28.15
C TRP A 134 3.22 11.89 -27.04
N PRO A 135 4.53 11.70 -26.90
CA PRO A 135 5.09 10.89 -25.80
C PRO A 135 5.07 11.60 -24.45
N GLU A 136 4.92 12.93 -24.44
CA GLU A 136 4.88 13.78 -23.26
C GLU A 136 3.53 14.49 -23.15
N TRP A 137 3.14 14.89 -21.93
CA TRP A 137 1.94 15.67 -21.71
C TRP A 137 2.14 17.10 -22.18
N HIS A 138 1.14 17.63 -22.89
CA HIS A 138 1.01 19.04 -23.18
C HIS A 138 -0.41 19.47 -22.83
N ASP A 139 -0.57 20.64 -22.21
CA ASP A 139 -1.89 21.17 -21.86
C ASP A 139 -2.77 21.37 -23.09
N GLU A 140 -2.14 21.73 -24.21
CA GLU A 140 -2.77 21.87 -25.52
C GLU A 140 -1.91 21.20 -26.60
N CYS A 141 -2.54 20.68 -27.66
CA CYS A 141 -1.80 20.06 -28.75
C CYS A 141 -0.86 21.07 -29.44
N PRO A 142 0.47 20.84 -29.48
CA PRO A 142 1.43 21.77 -30.11
C PRO A 142 1.20 22.00 -31.61
N THR A 143 0.42 21.15 -32.28
CA THR A 143 0.08 21.30 -33.70
C THR A 143 -1.22 22.06 -33.94
N CYS A 144 -2.22 21.96 -33.05
CA CYS A 144 -3.56 22.45 -33.37
C CYS A 144 -4.37 23.00 -32.18
N GLY A 145 -3.76 23.17 -31.00
CA GLY A 145 -4.40 23.75 -29.81
C GLY A 145 -5.49 22.90 -29.14
N ALA A 146 -6.01 21.87 -29.80
CA ALA A 146 -7.05 21.01 -29.25
C ALA A 146 -6.54 20.16 -28.06
N PRO A 147 -7.41 19.81 -27.10
CA PRO A 147 -7.01 19.08 -25.90
C PRO A 147 -6.48 17.68 -26.19
N LEU A 148 -5.55 17.23 -25.36
CA LEU A 148 -4.99 15.88 -25.42
C LEU A 148 -5.78 14.91 -24.53
N ARG A 149 -5.86 13.64 -24.94
CA ARG A 149 -6.39 12.53 -24.15
C ARG A 149 -5.34 11.43 -24.03
N THR A 150 -5.35 10.71 -22.92
CA THR A 150 -4.51 9.52 -22.75
C THR A 150 -4.85 8.47 -23.82
N ALA A 151 -3.84 8.10 -24.60
CA ALA A 151 -3.92 7.01 -25.56
C ALA A 151 -3.54 5.70 -24.86
N ARG A 152 -4.03 4.57 -25.40
CA ARG A 152 -3.70 3.24 -24.87
C ARG A 152 -2.18 3.07 -24.82
N PRO A 153 -1.61 2.68 -23.67
CA PRO A 153 -0.18 2.54 -23.55
C PRO A 153 0.29 1.36 -24.42
N ARG A 154 1.43 1.54 -25.09
CA ARG A 154 2.00 0.52 -25.98
C ARG A 154 3.07 -0.27 -25.25
N ARG A 155 2.99 -1.60 -25.33
CA ARG A 155 4.01 -2.52 -24.81
C ARG A 155 5.27 -2.41 -25.67
N GLN A 156 6.45 -2.23 -25.07
CA GLN A 156 7.71 -2.44 -25.78
C GLN A 156 8.01 -3.95 -25.87
N PRO A 157 8.29 -4.52 -27.06
CA PRO A 157 9.03 -5.77 -27.14
C PRO A 157 10.50 -5.50 -26.74
N ARG A 158 11.11 -6.48 -26.06
CA ARG A 158 12.53 -6.47 -25.65
C ARG A 158 13.46 -6.37 -26.85
#